data_AF-A0A8T4QR39-F1
#
_entry.id   AF-A0A8T4QR39-F1
#
_cell.length_a   1.000
_cell.length_b   1.000
_cell.length_c   1.000
_cell.angle_alpha   90.00
_cell.angle_beta   90.00
_cell.angle_gamma   90.00
#
_symmetry.space_group_name_H-M   'P 1'
#
loop_
_entity.id
_entity.type
_entity.pdbx_description
1 polymer ?
#
loop_
_entity_poly.entity_id
_entity_poly.type
_entity_poly.pdbx_seq_one_letter_code
_entity_poly.pdbx_strand_id
1 'polypeptide(L)' 'MSSVKQAKKYWVCKVCHDLHYGSNAPEVCPTCGQVYQYVQIKKEEFQAALK' A
#
# COMPACT_ATOMS: atom_id res chain seq x y z
N MET A 1 -8.79 4.74 -28.30
CA MET A 1 -9.03 5.66 -27.16
C MET A 1 -8.49 5.01 -25.90
N SER A 2 -7.48 5.64 -25.33
CA SER A 2 -7.09 5.63 -23.90
C SER A 2 -7.04 4.31 -23.13
N SER A 3 -5.93 3.58 -23.25
CA SER A 3 -5.48 2.63 -22.22
C SER A 3 -4.98 3.42 -21.01
N VAL A 4 -5.88 3.82 -20.12
CA VAL A 4 -5.52 4.43 -18.82
C VAL A 4 -4.76 3.38 -18.02
N LYS A 5 -3.43 3.40 -18.10
CA LYS A 5 -2.56 2.68 -17.16
C LYS A 5 -2.77 3.30 -15.79
N GLN A 6 -3.70 2.77 -15.00
CA GLN A 6 -3.80 3.08 -13.58
C GLN A 6 -2.47 2.68 -12.94
N ALA A 7 -1.68 3.70 -12.57
CA ALA A 7 -0.43 3.52 -11.84
C ALA A 7 -0.77 2.95 -10.47
N LYS A 8 -0.55 1.65 -10.31
CA LYS A 8 -0.70 0.97 -9.03
C LYS A 8 0.36 1.53 -8.07
N LYS A 9 -0.06 1.87 -6.86
CA LYS A 9 0.80 2.42 -5.81
C LYS A 9 1.06 1.35 -4.77
N TYR A 10 2.16 1.53 -4.04
CA TYR A 10 2.52 0.67 -2.92
C TYR A 10 2.10 1.37 -1.64
N TRP A 11 1.44 0.62 -0.77
CA TRP A 11 0.95 1.10 0.50
C TRP A 11 1.49 0.17 1.59
N VAL A 12 1.89 0.74 2.71
CA VAL A 12 2.30 -0.03 3.88
C VAL A 12 1.54 0.47 5.10
N CYS A 13 1.05 -0.47 5.91
CA CYS A 13 0.49 -0.15 7.21
C CYS A 13 1.60 0.24 8.18
N LYS A 14 1.57 1.43 8.75
CA LYS A 14 2.57 1.86 9.76
C LYS A 14 2.49 1.12 11.10
N VAL A 15 1.45 0.32 11.31
CA VAL A 15 1.21 -0.39 12.58
C VAL A 15 1.71 -1.82 12.51
N CYS A 16 1.22 -2.60 11.55
CA CYS A 16 1.59 -4.01 11.40
C CYS A 16 2.58 -4.28 10.27
N HIS A 17 3.00 -3.25 9.53
CA HIS A 17 3.86 -3.37 8.35
C HIS A 17 3.28 -4.24 7.23
N ASP A 18 1.94 -4.36 7.19
CA ASP A 18 1.24 -5.02 6.09
C ASP A 18 1.42 -4.25 4.77
N LEU A 19 1.78 -4.97 3.72
CA LEU A 19 2.12 -4.45 2.41
C LEU A 19 0.94 -4.64 1.44
N HIS A 20 0.33 -3.53 1.02
CA HIS A 20 -0.83 -3.53 0.12
C HIS A 20 -0.50 -2.89 -1.23
N TYR A 21 -0.96 -3.51 -2.32
CA TYR A 21 -0.72 -3.05 -3.69
C TYR A 21 -2.02 -2.71 -4.38
N GLY A 22 -2.23 -1.42 -4.67
CA GLY A 22 -3.50 -0.94 -5.21
C GLY A 22 -3.43 0.52 -5.64
N SER A 23 -4.45 0.98 -6.36
CA SER A 23 -4.53 2.39 -6.77
C SER A 23 -4.80 3.32 -5.58
N ASN A 24 -5.52 2.84 -4.56
CA ASN A 24 -5.90 3.57 -3.35
C ASN A 24 -5.52 2.78 -2.09
N ALA A 25 -5.29 3.48 -0.99
CA ALA A 25 -5.09 2.87 0.32
C ALA A 25 -6.43 2.36 0.87
N PRO A 26 -6.47 1.20 1.54
CA PRO A 26 -7.65 0.77 2.27
C PRO A 26 -7.87 1.65 3.51
N GLU A 27 -9.14 1.93 3.83
CA GLU A 27 -9.51 2.71 5.03
C GLU A 27 -9.22 1.95 6.31
N VAL A 28 -9.40 0.63 6.30
CA VAL A 28 -9.19 -0.24 7.45
C VAL A 28 -8.18 -1.32 7.06
N CYS A 29 -7.17 -1.52 7.91
CA CYS A 29 -6.21 -2.60 7.70
C CYS A 29 -6.84 -3.96 8.01
N PRO A 30 -6.84 -4.93 7.07
CA PRO A 30 -7.38 -6.26 7.32
C PRO A 30 -6.53 -7.06 8.31
N THR A 31 -5.25 -6.71 8.46
CA THR A 31 -4.29 -7.44 9.31
C THR A 31 -4.36 -7.00 10.77
N CYS A 32 -4.43 -5.68 11.04
CA CYS A 32 -4.46 -5.16 12.41
C CYS A 32 -5.75 -4.44 12.81
N GLY A 33 -6.69 -4.22 11.88
CA GLY A 33 -7.95 -3.51 12.14
C GLY A 33 -7.80 -2.00 12.34
N GLN A 34 -6.61 -1.43 12.19
CA GLN A 34 -6.40 0.01 12.36
C GLN A 34 -6.89 0.80 11.15
N VAL A 35 -7.51 1.94 11.43
CA VAL A 35 -8.08 2.84 10.42
C VAL A 35 -7.06 3.88 9.98
N TYR A 36 -7.03 4.21 8.68
CA TYR A 36 -6.23 5.28 8.09
C TYR A 36 -4.71 5.22 8.37
N GLN A 37 -4.15 4.00 8.50
CA GLN A 37 -2.71 3.81 8.78
C GLN A 37 -1.87 3.37 7.58
N TYR A 38 -2.47 3.23 6.40
CA TYR A 38 -1.71 2.97 5.18
C TYR A 38 -1.08 4.24 4.65
N VAL A 39 0.24 4.19 4.44
CA VAL A 39 0.99 5.26 3.81
C VAL A 39 1.53 4.81 2.46
N GLN A 40 1.54 5.73 1.50
CA GLN A 40 2.11 5.45 0.19
C GLN A 40 3.64 5.39 0.31
N ILE A 41 4.22 4.28 -0.14
CA ILE A 41 5.67 4.08 -0.21
C ILE A 41 6.14 3.90 -1.64
N LYS A 42 7.45 4.04 -1.84
CA LYS A 42 8.09 3.75 -3.12
C LYS A 42 8.36 2.26 -3.27
N LYS A 43 8.67 1.86 -4.50
CA LYS A 43 9.04 0.49 -4.83
C LYS A 43 10.29 0.04 -4.07
N GLU A 44 11.26 0.93 -3.83
CA GLU A 44 12.48 0.58 -3.09
C GLU A 44 12.18 0.16 -1.65
N GLU A 45 11.38 0.96 -0.94
CA GLU A 45 10.95 0.67 0.44
C GLU A 45 10.15 -0.63 0.52
N PHE A 46 9.26 -0.87 -0.45
CA PHE A 46 8.48 -2.09 -0.53
C PHE A 46 9.37 -3.34 -0.71
N GLN A 47 10.43 -3.22 -1.52
CA GLN A 47 11.40 -4.30 -1.70
C GLN A 47 12.29 -4.50 -0.47
N ALA A 48 12.61 -3.44 0.26
CA ALA A 48 13.36 -3.53 1.50
C ALA A 48 12.57 -4.29 2.58
N ALA A 49 11.25 -4.13 2.64
CA ALA A 49 10.38 -4.81 3.60
C ALA A 49 10.12 -6.30 3.31
N LEU A 50 10.48 -6.79 2.12
CA LEU A 50 10.34 -8.21 1.71
C LEU A 50 11.62 -9.05 1.91
N LYS A 51 12.72 -8.42 2.30
CA LYS A 51 13.99 -9.09 2.62
C LYS A 51 14.03 -9.50 4.08
#